data_AF-A0A800E9B3-F1
#
_entry.id   AF-A0A800E9B3-F1
#
_cell.length_a   1.000
_cell.length_b   1.000
_cell.length_c   1.000
_cell.angle_alpha   90.00
_cell.angle_beta   90.00
_cell.angle_gamma   90.00
#
_symmetry.space_group_name_H-M   'P 1'
#
loop_
_entity.id
_entity.type
_entity.pdbx_description
1 polymer ?
#
loop_
_entity_poly.entity_id
_entity_poly.type
_entity_poly.pdbx_seq_one_letter_code
_entity_poly.pdbx_strand_id
1 'polypeptide(L)'
;MNLKFLIVFSFLLACSSSQESMPEEILSQNEFASILKEVHLAEGGFELQKTNGKEDAQNALPNSYQTIFSSHNIDETIFQKTLEYYANNPSELEEIYADVIEGITEERSTLNQQ
;
A
#
# COMPACT_ATOMS: atom_id res chain seq x y z
N MET A 1 -25.08 40.65 4.19
CA MET A 1 -24.65 39.24 4.36
C MET A 1 -23.60 38.98 3.30
N ASN A 2 -22.34 38.81 3.71
CA ASN A 2 -21.17 39.04 2.86
C ASN A 2 -20.90 37.89 1.88
N LEU A 3 -20.89 38.19 0.57
CA LEU A 3 -20.64 37.28 -0.56
C LEU A 3 -19.32 36.48 -0.45
N LYS A 4 -18.40 36.93 0.41
CA LYS A 4 -17.09 36.30 0.66
C LYS A 4 -17.20 34.89 1.25
N PHE A 5 -18.31 34.54 1.90
CA PHE A 5 -18.47 33.23 2.55
C PHE A 5 -18.79 32.09 1.57
N LEU A 6 -19.34 32.39 0.38
CA LEU A 6 -19.70 31.38 -0.62
C LEU A 6 -18.48 30.83 -1.39
N ILE A 7 -17.42 31.63 -1.54
CA ILE A 7 -16.22 31.24 -2.31
C ILE A 7 -15.38 30.20 -1.55
N VAL A 8 -15.42 30.20 -0.22
CA VAL A 8 -14.66 29.25 0.61
C VAL A 8 -15.26 27.84 0.57
N PHE A 9 -16.57 27.72 0.33
CA PHE A 9 -17.24 26.41 0.31
C PHE A 9 -17.06 25.65 -1.03
N SER A 10 -16.73 26.36 -2.12
CA SER A 10 -16.52 25.75 -3.43
C SER A 10 -15.17 25.03 -3.59
N PHE A 11 -14.19 25.28 -2.72
CA PHE A 11 -12.89 24.59 -2.79
C PHE A 11 -12.91 23.17 -2.20
N LEU A 12 -13.95 22.79 -1.45
CA LEU A 12 -14.06 21.45 -0.85
C LEU A 12 -14.65 20.39 -1.80
N LEU A 13 -15.11 20.78 -2.99
CA LEU A 13 -15.71 19.87 -3.98
C LEU A 13 -14.80 19.60 -5.19
N ALA A 14 -13.60 20.20 -5.25
CA ALA A 14 -12.71 20.09 -6.40
C ALA A 14 -11.85 18.80 -6.41
N CYS A 15 -11.96 17.95 -5.39
CA CYS A 15 -11.27 16.66 -5.33
C CYS A 15 -12.24 15.52 -5.65
N SER A 16 -12.90 15.57 -6.81
CA SER A 16 -13.47 14.38 -7.42
C SER A 16 -12.57 13.99 -8.57
N SER A 17 -11.49 13.27 -8.26
CA SER A 17 -10.77 12.50 -9.28
C SER A 17 -11.80 11.60 -9.94
N SER A 18 -11.92 11.68 -11.26
CA SER A 18 -12.71 10.74 -12.04
C SER A 18 -12.12 9.35 -11.80
N GLN A 19 -12.72 8.61 -10.88
CA GLN A 19 -12.49 7.18 -10.79
C GLN A 19 -13.10 6.61 -12.07
N GLU A 20 -12.24 6.26 -13.04
CA GLU A 20 -12.55 5.09 -13.83
C GLU A 20 -12.96 4.01 -12.84
N SER A 21 -14.16 3.46 -13.01
CA SER A 21 -14.69 2.45 -12.13
C SER A 21 -13.79 1.22 -12.26
N MET A 22 -12.75 1.15 -11.42
CA MET A 22 -12.03 -0.09 -11.20
C MET A 22 -13.07 -1.16 -10.88
N PRO A 23 -12.85 -2.41 -11.31
CA PRO A 23 -13.62 -3.52 -10.79
C PRO A 23 -13.62 -3.39 -9.26
N GLU A 24 -14.78 -3.58 -8.62
CA GLU A 24 -15.04 -3.29 -7.20
C GLU A 24 -14.08 -4.01 -6.20
N GLU A 25 -13.12 -4.79 -6.73
CA GLU A 25 -12.22 -5.69 -6.03
C GLU A 25 -10.72 -5.50 -6.40
N ILE A 26 -10.35 -4.51 -7.23
CA ILE A 26 -8.94 -4.18 -7.56
C ILE A 26 -8.55 -2.86 -6.89
N LEU A 27 -7.46 -2.86 -6.12
CA LEU A 27 -6.95 -1.66 -5.44
C LEU A 27 -6.27 -0.71 -6.42
N SER A 28 -6.26 0.59 -6.10
CA SER A 28 -5.56 1.57 -6.95
C SER A 28 -4.05 1.37 -6.85
N GLN A 29 -3.30 1.87 -7.83
CA GLN A 29 -1.83 1.75 -7.85
C GLN A 29 -1.21 2.27 -6.55
N ASN A 30 -1.66 3.44 -6.06
CA ASN A 30 -1.16 4.04 -4.82
C ASN A 30 -1.49 3.19 -3.58
N GLU A 31 -2.72 2.69 -3.46
CA GLU A 31 -3.12 1.82 -2.35
C GLU A 31 -2.32 0.52 -2.37
N PHE A 32 -2.21 -0.10 -3.54
CA PHE A 32 -1.48 -1.35 -3.71
C PHE A 32 0.02 -1.17 -3.46
N ALA A 33 0.64 -0.09 -3.93
CA ALA A 33 2.03 0.23 -3.65
C ALA A 33 2.29 0.35 -2.14
N SER A 34 1.41 1.04 -1.40
CA SER A 34 1.53 1.15 0.06
C SER A 34 1.44 -0.21 0.75
N ILE A 35 0.48 -1.05 0.37
CA ILE A 35 0.27 -2.37 0.97
C ILE A 35 1.42 -3.33 0.60
N LEU A 36 1.82 -3.35 -0.66
CA LEU A 36 2.89 -4.20 -1.18
C LEU A 36 4.24 -3.85 -0.53
N LYS A 37 4.48 -2.57 -0.25
CA LYS A 37 5.63 -2.12 0.55
C LYS A 37 5.64 -2.78 1.93
N GLU A 38 4.53 -2.70 2.68
CA GLU A 38 4.43 -3.28 4.02
C GLU A 38 4.60 -4.80 4.00
N VAL A 39 4.01 -5.48 3.00
CA VAL A 39 4.16 -6.92 2.76
C VAL A 39 5.63 -7.28 2.57
N HIS A 40 6.36 -6.60 1.69
CA HIS A 40 7.77 -6.89 1.45
C HIS A 40 8.67 -6.56 2.64
N LEU A 41 8.37 -5.52 3.42
CA LEU A 41 9.08 -5.24 4.66
C LEU A 41 8.86 -6.34 5.71
N ALA A 42 7.63 -6.85 5.84
CA ALA A 42 7.31 -7.96 6.73
C ALA A 42 8.04 -9.26 6.30
N GLU A 43 8.06 -9.57 5.01
CA GLU A 43 8.80 -10.71 4.45
C GLU A 43 10.31 -10.58 4.71
N GLY A 44 10.90 -9.42 4.42
CA GLY A 44 12.31 -9.16 4.66
C GLY A 44 12.69 -9.28 6.14
N GLY A 45 11.86 -8.72 7.03
CA GLY A 45 12.04 -8.85 8.48
C GLY A 45 11.95 -10.30 8.95
N PHE A 46 10.96 -11.04 8.46
CA PHE A 46 10.78 -12.46 8.76
C PHE A 46 11.98 -13.30 8.30
N GLU A 47 12.48 -13.10 7.07
CA GLU A 47 13.64 -13.81 6.58
C GLU A 47 14.88 -13.56 7.44
N LEU A 48 15.13 -12.31 7.85
CA LEU A 48 16.23 -11.97 8.76
C LEU A 48 16.09 -12.64 10.13
N GLN A 49 14.89 -12.68 10.71
CA GLN A 49 14.65 -13.30 12.02
C GLN A 49 14.74 -14.83 11.95
N LYS A 50 14.17 -15.44 10.90
CA LYS A 50 14.24 -16.86 10.61
C LYS A 50 15.69 -17.34 10.46
N THR A 51 16.51 -16.62 9.70
CA THR A 51 17.95 -16.92 9.57
C THR A 51 18.69 -16.85 10.91
N ASN A 52 18.25 -15.97 11.82
CA ASN A 52 18.84 -15.83 13.15
C ASN A 52 18.28 -16.81 14.20
N GLY A 53 17.36 -17.70 13.83
CA GLY A 53 16.72 -18.66 14.74
C GLY A 53 15.87 -18.00 15.84
N LYS A 54 15.39 -16.77 15.61
CA LYS A 54 14.66 -15.97 16.60
C LYS A 54 13.14 -16.06 16.51
N GLU A 55 12.62 -16.57 15.39
CA GLU A 55 11.19 -16.53 15.09
C GLU A 55 10.57 -17.92 15.12
N ASP A 56 9.39 -18.05 15.75
CA ASP A 56 8.48 -19.17 15.48
C ASP A 56 7.90 -18.98 14.07
N ALA A 57 8.64 -19.51 13.10
CA ALA A 57 8.41 -19.26 11.68
C ALA A 57 7.00 -19.62 11.20
N GLN A 58 6.29 -20.48 11.94
CA GLN A 58 4.98 -21.01 11.55
C GLN A 58 3.87 -19.95 11.57
N ASN A 59 3.92 -18.97 12.48
CA ASN A 59 2.82 -18.02 12.68
C ASN A 59 3.21 -16.55 12.47
N ALA A 60 4.50 -16.20 12.51
CA ALA A 60 4.92 -14.80 12.46
C ALA A 60 4.52 -14.10 11.15
N LEU A 61 4.87 -14.68 9.99
CA LEU A 61 4.57 -14.06 8.70
C LEU A 61 3.05 -14.02 8.38
N PRO A 62 2.27 -15.11 8.59
CA PRO A 62 0.81 -15.05 8.44
C PRO A 62 0.14 -13.98 9.32
N ASN A 63 0.58 -13.80 10.56
CA ASN A 63 0.05 -12.76 11.46
C ASN A 63 0.38 -11.35 10.94
N SER A 64 1.57 -11.15 10.37
CA SER A 64 1.95 -9.89 9.73
C SER A 64 1.02 -9.57 8.55
N TYR A 65 0.77 -10.53 7.66
CA TYR A 65 -0.19 -10.32 6.56
C TYR A 65 -1.59 -9.99 7.07
N GLN A 66 -2.10 -10.74 8.05
CA GLN A 66 -3.41 -10.46 8.63
C GLN A 66 -3.49 -9.04 9.21
N THR A 67 -2.43 -8.58 9.87
CA THR A 67 -2.35 -7.23 10.45
C THR A 67 -2.37 -6.16 9.37
N ILE A 68 -1.56 -6.33 8.31
CA ILE A 68 -1.48 -5.41 7.18
C ILE A 68 -2.83 -5.35 6.45
N PHE A 69 -3.42 -6.49 6.11
CA PHE A 69 -4.69 -6.50 5.39
C PHE A 69 -5.81 -5.86 6.21
N SER A 70 -5.83 -6.11 7.52
CA SER A 70 -6.80 -5.48 8.43
C SER A 70 -6.62 -3.96 8.55
N SER A 71 -5.38 -3.45 8.56
CA SER A 71 -5.13 -1.99 8.65
C SER A 71 -5.58 -1.24 7.39
N HIS A 72 -5.54 -1.92 6.24
CA HIS A 72 -5.98 -1.40 4.95
C HIS A 72 -7.43 -1.75 4.59
N ASN A 73 -8.16 -2.42 5.48
CA ASN A 73 -9.55 -2.89 5.27
C ASN A 73 -9.74 -3.77 4.02
N ILE A 74 -8.75 -4.63 3.73
CA ILE A 74 -8.81 -5.61 2.66
C ILE A 74 -8.73 -7.03 3.23
N ASP A 75 -9.00 -8.02 2.38
CA ASP A 75 -8.67 -9.41 2.65
C ASP A 75 -7.60 -9.93 1.68
N GLU A 76 -7.14 -11.16 1.92
CA GLU A 76 -6.15 -11.82 1.07
C GLU A 76 -6.64 -12.00 -0.38
N THR A 77 -7.96 -12.16 -0.59
CA THR A 77 -8.52 -12.36 -1.93
C THR A 77 -8.38 -11.08 -2.76
N ILE A 78 -8.67 -9.92 -2.17
CA ILE A 78 -8.50 -8.62 -2.82
C ILE A 78 -7.02 -8.38 -3.15
N PHE A 79 -6.11 -8.68 -2.22
CA PHE A 79 -4.68 -8.56 -2.47
C PHE A 79 -4.22 -9.44 -3.64
N GLN A 80 -4.61 -10.72 -3.64
CA GLN A 80 -4.24 -11.67 -4.69
C GLN A 80 -4.81 -11.27 -6.06
N LYS A 81 -6.08 -10.85 -6.13
CA LYS A 81 -6.71 -10.37 -7.38
C LYS A 81 -6.03 -9.12 -7.91
N THR A 82 -5.67 -8.18 -7.03
CA THR A 82 -4.96 -6.95 -7.39
C THR A 82 -3.56 -7.27 -7.91
N LEU A 83 -2.83 -8.17 -7.23
CA LEU A 83 -1.52 -8.62 -7.68
C LEU A 83 -1.61 -9.30 -9.05
N GLU A 84 -2.59 -10.18 -9.27
CA GLU A 84 -2.82 -10.83 -10.56
C GLU A 84 -3.16 -9.83 -11.66
N TYR A 85 -3.98 -8.83 -11.35
CA TYR A 85 -4.30 -7.75 -12.29
C TYR A 85 -3.03 -7.01 -12.73
N TYR A 86 -2.24 -6.48 -11.80
CA TYR A 86 -1.03 -5.74 -12.17
C TYR A 86 0.06 -6.62 -12.76
N ALA A 87 0.16 -7.90 -12.38
CA ALA A 87 1.05 -8.86 -13.04
C ALA A 87 0.75 -9.03 -14.54
N ASN A 88 -0.52 -8.86 -14.94
CA ASN A 88 -0.94 -8.87 -16.34
C ASN A 88 -0.84 -7.49 -17.01
N ASN A 89 -0.49 -6.43 -16.28
CA ASN A 89 -0.30 -5.05 -16.76
C ASN A 89 1.11 -4.54 -16.40
N PRO A 90 2.17 -5.02 -17.08
CA PRO A 90 3.55 -4.85 -16.63
C PRO A 90 4.02 -3.39 -16.50
N SER A 91 3.55 -2.48 -17.37
CA SER A 91 3.90 -1.06 -17.28
C SER A 91 3.37 -0.43 -16.00
N GLU A 92 2.14 -0.76 -15.60
CA GLU A 92 1.55 -0.27 -14.35
C GLU A 92 2.23 -0.91 -13.13
N LEU A 93 2.58 -2.19 -13.21
CA LEU A 93 3.32 -2.86 -12.15
C LEU A 93 4.73 -2.27 -11.96
N GLU A 94 5.39 -1.86 -13.05
CA GLU A 94 6.69 -1.16 -12.99
C GLU A 94 6.56 0.17 -12.24
N GLU A 95 5.52 0.95 -12.50
CA GLU A 95 5.21 2.19 -11.78
C GLU A 95 4.97 1.92 -10.28
N ILE A 96 4.15 0.92 -9.96
CA ILE A 96 3.90 0.49 -8.56
C ILE A 96 5.21 0.12 -7.85
N TYR A 97 6.11 -0.63 -8.50
CA TYR A 97 7.38 -1.01 -7.88
C TYR A 97 8.33 0.18 -7.73
N ALA A 98 8.29 1.16 -8.63
CA ALA A 98 9.04 2.41 -8.45
C ALA A 98 8.61 3.11 -7.16
N ASP A 99 7.30 3.23 -6.93
CA ASP A 99 6.73 3.84 -5.72
C ASP A 99 7.06 3.03 -4.45
N VAL A 100 7.02 1.70 -4.52
CA VAL A 100 7.42 0.82 -3.41
C VAL A 100 8.89 1.05 -3.04
N ILE A 101 9.79 1.09 -4.03
CA ILE A 101 11.23 1.27 -3.81
C ILE A 101 11.52 2.67 -3.25
N GLU A 102 10.86 3.70 -3.78
CA GLU A 102 10.96 5.06 -3.28
C GLU A 102 10.53 5.11 -1.80
N GLY A 103 9.35 4.59 -1.48
CA GLY A 103 8.84 4.58 -0.11
C GLY A 103 9.74 3.86 0.90
N ILE A 104 10.33 2.71 0.53
CA ILE A 104 11.32 2.02 1.38
C ILE A 104 12.58 2.86 1.56
N THR A 105 13.05 3.52 0.49
CA THR A 105 14.26 4.32 0.51
C THR A 105 14.09 5.57 1.37
N GLU A 106 12.95 6.23 1.29
CA GLU A 106 12.59 7.36 2.15
C GLU A 106 12.54 6.94 3.62
N GLU A 107 11.80 5.88 3.94
CA GLU A 107 11.67 5.36 5.30
C GLU A 107 13.05 5.03 5.89
N ARG A 108 13.91 4.33 5.13
CA ARG A 108 15.29 4.05 5.53
C ARG A 108 16.11 5.33 5.76
N SER A 109 15.95 6.34 4.91
CA SER A 109 16.67 7.60 5.04
C SER A 109 16.29 8.35 6.31
N THR A 110 15.01 8.34 6.68
CA THR A 110 14.55 8.95 7.93
C THR A 110 15.07 8.22 9.18
N LEU A 111 15.16 6.89 9.14
CA LEU A 111 15.70 6.08 10.24
C LEU A 111 17.20 6.32 10.47
N ASN A 112 17.99 6.52 9.41
CA ASN A 112 19.43 6.77 9.52
C ASN A 112 19.78 8.19 10.02
N GLN A 113 18.81 9.10 10.06
CA GLN A 113 18.99 10.47 10.56
C GLN A 113 18.71 10.60 12.07
N GLN A 114 18.19 9.55 12.70
CA GLN A 114 17.92 9.46 14.15
C GLN A 114 19.11 8.87 14.90
#